data_AF-A0A1N6WIE3-F1
#
_entry.id   AF-A0A1N6WIE3-F1
#
_cell.length_a   1.000
_cell.length_b   1.000
_cell.length_c   1.000
_cell.angle_alpha   90.00
_cell.angle_beta   90.00
_cell.angle_gamma   90.00
#
_symmetry.space_group_name_H-M   'P 1'
#
loop_
_entity.id
_entity.type
_entity.pdbx_description
1 polymer ?
#
loop_
_entity_poly.entity_id
_entity_poly.type
_entity_poly.pdbx_seq_one_letter_code
_entity_poly.pdbx_strand_id
1 'polypeptide(L)'
;MHEEHLNPRQMPLFQKGREIYDLTQKISDLIPDDDRRLASSKAFMLEDAAMLSVKVAGAEGGDLYDIRMECATLIRKAARDLQNHCNTLTMFGFEHIHYLHLIKEALEEYRLLFVEWVKTFDAWNYAVDRWGLFNPPGVQPDDPDPERGLDGF
;
A
#
# COMPACT_ATOMS: atom_id res chain seq x y z
N MET A 1 21.49 -19.86 11.62
CA MET A 1 20.84 -18.89 12.53
C MET A 1 19.37 -18.89 12.19
N HIS A 2 18.46 -18.92 13.17
CA HIS A 2 17.03 -18.85 12.87
C HIS A 2 16.72 -17.44 12.38
N GLU A 3 16.36 -17.30 11.10
CA GLU A 3 15.73 -16.07 10.60
C GLU A 3 14.41 -15.92 11.35
N GLU A 4 14.39 -14.98 12.29
CA GLU A 4 13.17 -14.55 12.94
C GLU A 4 12.33 -13.86 11.87
N HIS A 5 11.42 -14.60 11.24
CA HIS A 5 10.54 -14.04 10.21
C HIS A 5 9.78 -12.85 10.79
N LEU A 6 10.13 -11.65 10.33
CA LEU A 6 9.52 -10.41 10.77
C LEU A 6 8.02 -10.50 10.52
N ASN A 7 7.20 -10.48 11.56
CA ASN A 7 5.76 -10.50 11.39
C ASN A 7 5.31 -9.13 10.85
N PRO A 8 4.83 -9.03 9.59
CA PRO A 8 4.53 -7.72 8.99
C PRO A 8 3.44 -6.96 9.77
N ARG A 9 2.60 -7.68 10.53
CA ARG A 9 1.54 -7.10 11.35
C ARG A 9 2.06 -6.27 12.53
N GLN A 10 3.32 -6.46 12.91
CA GLN A 10 3.96 -5.68 13.97
C GLN A 10 4.62 -4.40 13.45
N MET A 11 4.72 -4.23 12.13
CA MET A 11 5.33 -3.04 11.55
C MET A 11 4.45 -1.81 11.77
N PRO A 12 5.03 -0.66 12.17
CA PRO A 12 4.29 0.59 12.32
C PRO A 12 3.48 0.97 11.07
N LEU A 13 4.06 0.76 9.88
CA LEU A 13 3.39 1.04 8.61
C LEU A 13 2.12 0.20 8.43
N PHE A 14 2.20 -1.11 8.68
CA PHE A 14 1.05 -2.02 8.58
C PHE A 14 -0.06 -1.60 9.55
N GLN A 15 0.31 -1.32 10.81
CA GLN A 15 -0.63 -0.93 11.84
C GLN A 15 -1.32 0.40 11.49
N LYS A 16 -0.56 1.36 10.96
CA LYS A 16 -1.15 2.62 10.49
C LYS A 16 -2.09 2.42 9.31
N GLY A 17 -1.78 1.51 8.38
CA GLY A 17 -2.69 1.11 7.32
C GLY A 17 -4.00 0.51 7.84
N ARG A 18 -3.92 -0.33 8.88
CA ARG A 18 -5.11 -0.87 9.57
C ARG A 18 -5.94 0.19 10.27
N GLU A 19 -5.30 1.14 10.93
CA GLU A 19 -5.97 2.29 11.55
C GLU A 19 -6.76 3.10 10.49
N ILE A 20 -6.14 3.37 9.34
CA ILE A 20 -6.80 4.07 8.22
C ILE A 20 -8.00 3.29 7.70
N TYR A 21 -7.90 1.96 7.58
CA TYR A 21 -9.02 1.11 7.20
C TYR A 21 -10.18 1.22 8.20
N ASP A 22 -9.90 1.06 9.49
CA ASP A 22 -10.93 1.10 10.52
C ASP A 22 -11.59 2.49 10.61
N LEU A 23 -10.81 3.56 10.41
CA LEU A 23 -11.32 4.94 10.33
C LEU A 23 -12.20 5.15 9.09
N THR A 24 -11.74 4.66 7.94
CA THR A 24 -12.46 4.74 6.67
C THR A 24 -13.79 4.00 6.74
N GLN A 25 -13.83 2.81 7.35
CA GLN A 25 -15.06 2.07 7.60
C GLN A 25 -16.06 2.90 8.40
N LYS A 26 -15.66 3.42 9.56
CA LYS A 26 -16.52 4.23 10.43
C LYS A 26 -17.10 5.44 9.72
N ILE A 27 -16.31 6.12 8.87
CA ILE A 27 -16.76 7.29 8.13
C ILE A 27 -17.69 6.88 6.97
N SER A 28 -17.34 5.83 6.25
CA SER A 28 -18.15 5.32 5.13
C SER A 28 -19.50 4.75 5.57
N ASP A 29 -19.62 4.28 6.82
CA ASP A 29 -20.87 3.84 7.42
C ASP A 29 -21.85 4.99 7.69
N LEU A 30 -21.40 6.24 7.62
CA LEU A 30 -22.26 7.43 7.70
C LEU A 30 -22.89 7.79 6.35
N ILE A 31 -22.49 7.14 5.25
CA ILE A 31 -23.12 7.32 3.94
C ILE A 31 -24.46 6.57 3.94
N PRO A 32 -25.60 7.23 3.68
CA PRO A 32 -26.89 6.56 3.62
C PRO A 32 -26.93 5.50 2.51
N ASP A 33 -27.50 4.32 2.81
CA ASP A 33 -27.59 3.21 1.85
C ASP A 33 -28.47 3.53 0.62
N ASP A 34 -29.39 4.48 0.74
CA ASP A 34 -30.26 4.96 -0.33
C ASP A 34 -29.63 6.08 -1.18
N ASP A 35 -28.46 6.61 -0.79
CA ASP A 35 -27.71 7.57 -1.57
C ASP A 35 -27.00 6.87 -2.74
N ARG A 36 -27.73 6.73 -3.85
CA ARG A 36 -27.22 6.12 -5.10
C ARG A 36 -25.99 6.83 -5.69
N ARG A 37 -25.69 8.07 -5.30
CA ARG A 37 -24.53 8.81 -5.79
C ARG A 37 -23.26 8.44 -5.03
N LEU A 38 -23.39 8.12 -3.74
CA LEU A 38 -22.27 7.87 -2.84
C LEU A 38 -22.12 6.40 -2.43
N ALA A 39 -23.16 5.57 -2.60
CA ALA A 39 -23.15 4.17 -2.16
C ALA A 39 -21.97 3.36 -2.74
N SER A 40 -21.60 3.60 -4.01
CA SER A 40 -20.43 2.94 -4.61
C SER A 40 -19.10 3.41 -4.03
N SER A 41 -19.02 4.64 -3.52
CA SER A 41 -17.78 5.21 -2.96
C SER A 41 -17.31 4.45 -1.72
N LYS A 42 -18.24 3.91 -0.92
CA LYS A 42 -17.92 3.11 0.27
C LYS A 42 -17.02 1.91 -0.07
N ALA A 43 -17.40 1.13 -1.08
CA ALA A 43 -16.65 -0.06 -1.46
C ALA A 43 -15.23 0.30 -1.94
N PHE A 44 -15.10 1.33 -2.78
CA PHE A 44 -13.81 1.76 -3.31
C PHE A 44 -12.89 2.32 -2.20
N MET A 45 -13.43 3.14 -1.29
CA MET A 45 -12.65 3.65 -0.16
C MET A 45 -12.12 2.54 0.74
N LEU A 46 -12.94 1.51 1.01
CA LEU A 46 -12.53 0.37 1.82
C LEU A 46 -11.48 -0.49 1.12
N GLU A 47 -11.63 -0.70 -0.20
CA GLU A 47 -10.64 -1.39 -1.02
C GLU A 47 -9.29 -0.66 -0.97
N ASP A 48 -9.27 0.64 -1.23
CA ASP A 48 -8.06 1.45 -1.19
C ASP A 48 -7.41 1.45 0.20
N ALA A 49 -8.20 1.61 1.26
CA ALA A 49 -7.67 1.59 2.61
C ALA A 49 -7.11 0.21 2.99
N ALA A 50 -7.73 -0.89 2.53
CA ALA A 50 -7.25 -2.25 2.82
C ALA A 50 -5.87 -2.49 2.18
N MET A 51 -5.66 -1.97 0.97
CA MET A 51 -4.40 -2.12 0.23
C MET A 51 -3.18 -1.57 0.98
N LEU A 52 -3.37 -0.54 1.82
CA LEU A 52 -2.30 0.03 2.66
C LEU A 52 -1.72 -0.96 3.68
N SER A 53 -2.45 -2.01 4.06
CA SER A 53 -1.95 -3.04 4.97
C SER A 53 -1.61 -4.34 4.25
N VAL A 54 -2.46 -4.78 3.33
CA VAL A 54 -2.30 -6.05 2.60
C VAL A 54 -1.00 -6.06 1.79
N LYS A 55 -0.66 -4.95 1.12
CA LYS A 55 0.55 -4.88 0.31
C LYS A 55 1.84 -4.72 1.10
N VAL A 56 1.78 -4.21 2.33
CA VAL A 56 2.93 -4.26 3.25
C VAL A 56 3.24 -5.72 3.59
N ALA A 57 2.23 -6.50 3.95
CA ALA A 57 2.42 -7.93 4.20
C ALA A 57 2.89 -8.71 2.97
N GLY A 58 2.38 -8.37 1.78
CA GLY A 58 2.82 -8.97 0.52
C GLY A 58 4.29 -8.70 0.19
N ALA A 59 4.75 -7.46 0.41
CA ALA A 59 6.14 -7.07 0.19
C ALA A 59 7.11 -7.82 1.11
N GLU A 60 6.80 -7.92 2.41
CA GLU A 60 7.65 -8.65 3.36
C GLU A 60 7.61 -10.18 3.16
N GLY A 61 6.56 -10.73 2.55
CA GLY A 61 6.47 -12.15 2.23
C GLY A 61 7.23 -12.55 0.96
N GLY A 62 7.42 -11.62 0.02
CA GLY A 62 8.17 -11.85 -1.22
C GLY A 62 9.67 -11.59 -1.09
N ASP A 63 10.04 -10.62 -0.26
CA ASP A 63 11.42 -10.16 0.03
C ASP A 63 12.37 -10.09 -1.19
N LEU A 64 11.83 -9.72 -2.35
CA LEU A 64 12.58 -9.36 -3.55
C LEU A 64 12.26 -7.93 -3.93
N TYR A 65 13.26 -7.20 -4.40
CA TYR A 65 13.18 -5.78 -4.70
C TYR A 65 12.04 -5.45 -5.67
N ASP A 66 11.92 -6.20 -6.76
CA ASP A 66 10.87 -6.05 -7.77
C ASP A 66 9.47 -6.20 -7.16
N ILE A 67 9.26 -7.23 -6.34
CA ILE A 67 7.99 -7.48 -5.62
C ILE A 67 7.71 -6.37 -4.59
N ARG A 68 8.72 -5.96 -3.82
CA ARG A 68 8.61 -4.91 -2.81
C ARG A 68 8.25 -3.57 -3.47
N MET A 69 8.87 -3.25 -4.61
CA MET A 69 8.60 -2.05 -5.39
C MET A 69 7.21 -2.07 -6.05
N GLU A 70 6.76 -3.20 -6.57
CA GLU A 70 5.39 -3.36 -7.09
C GLU A 70 4.37 -3.10 -5.98
N CYS A 71 4.56 -3.73 -4.82
CA CYS A 71 3.69 -3.53 -3.66
C CYS A 71 3.68 -2.07 -3.19
N ALA A 72 4.85 -1.42 -3.12
CA ALA A 72 4.97 -0.01 -2.76
C ALA A 72 4.24 0.91 -3.75
N THR A 73 4.27 0.57 -5.05
CA THR A 73 3.54 1.28 -6.10
C THR A 73 2.03 1.18 -5.90
N LEU A 74 1.52 -0.03 -5.61
CA LEU A 74 0.09 -0.26 -5.35
C LEU A 74 -0.38 0.45 -4.08
N ILE A 75 0.42 0.46 -3.02
CA ILE A 75 0.15 1.24 -1.79
C ILE A 75 0.01 2.72 -2.12
N ARG A 76 0.97 3.29 -2.86
CA ARG A 76 0.95 4.71 -3.21
C ARG A 76 -0.25 5.08 -4.07
N LYS A 77 -0.64 4.21 -5.01
CA LYS A 77 -1.85 4.38 -5.81
C LYS A 77 -3.08 4.42 -4.90
N ALA A 78 -3.26 3.40 -4.06
CA ALA A 78 -4.41 3.29 -3.16
C ALA A 78 -4.52 4.48 -2.20
N ALA A 79 -3.40 4.95 -1.63
CA ALA A 79 -3.39 6.15 -0.79
C ALA A 79 -3.91 7.41 -1.51
N ARG A 80 -3.56 7.57 -2.81
CA ARG A 80 -4.03 8.67 -3.64
C ARG A 80 -5.50 8.52 -4.01
N ASP A 81 -5.93 7.31 -4.34
CA ASP A 81 -7.32 7.02 -4.71
C ASP A 81 -8.25 7.24 -3.50
N LEU A 82 -7.85 6.80 -2.30
CA LEU A 82 -8.57 7.10 -1.06
C LEU A 82 -8.72 8.60 -0.82
N GLN A 83 -7.64 9.37 -1.01
CA GLN A 83 -7.69 10.83 -0.90
C GLN A 83 -8.63 11.46 -1.95
N ASN A 84 -8.62 10.94 -3.17
CA ASN A 84 -9.53 11.38 -4.23
C ASN A 84 -10.98 11.07 -3.87
N HIS A 85 -11.27 9.88 -3.34
CA HIS A 85 -12.62 9.54 -2.88
C HIS A 85 -13.12 10.44 -1.75
N CYS A 86 -12.26 10.82 -0.79
CA CYS A 86 -12.61 11.84 0.19
C CYS A 86 -12.99 13.19 -0.46
N ASN A 87 -12.28 13.59 -1.51
CA ASN A 87 -12.61 14.81 -2.25
C ASN A 87 -13.93 14.66 -3.04
N THR A 88 -14.18 13.49 -3.62
CA THR A 88 -15.43 13.15 -4.29
C THR A 88 -16.63 13.24 -3.34
N LEU A 89 -16.53 12.67 -2.13
CA LEU A 89 -17.57 12.79 -1.11
C LEU A 89 -17.88 14.24 -0.77
N THR A 90 -16.83 15.06 -0.61
CA THR A 90 -16.96 16.51 -0.36
C THR A 90 -17.70 17.21 -1.51
N MET A 91 -17.32 16.92 -2.76
CA MET A 91 -17.92 17.51 -3.95
C MET A 91 -19.40 17.16 -4.11
N PHE A 92 -19.80 15.95 -3.73
CA PHE A 92 -21.18 15.48 -3.83
C PHE A 92 -22.04 15.77 -2.59
N GLY A 93 -21.53 16.55 -1.63
CA GLY A 93 -22.32 17.10 -0.52
C GLY A 93 -22.45 16.18 0.68
N PHE A 94 -21.49 15.27 0.91
CA PHE A 94 -21.46 14.47 2.13
C PHE A 94 -21.49 15.35 3.38
N GLU A 95 -22.39 15.06 4.33
CA GLU A 95 -22.69 15.98 5.44
C GLU A 95 -21.56 16.06 6.49
N HIS A 96 -20.75 15.00 6.61
CA HIS A 96 -19.74 14.89 7.67
C HIS A 96 -18.30 15.12 7.18
N ILE A 97 -18.10 16.16 6.37
CA ILE A 97 -16.79 16.48 5.75
C ILE A 97 -15.66 16.67 6.75
N HIS A 98 -15.94 17.09 7.99
CA HIS A 98 -14.93 17.29 9.02
C HIS A 98 -14.26 15.98 9.43
N TYR A 99 -14.98 14.85 9.38
CA TYR A 99 -14.37 13.55 9.66
C TYR A 99 -13.43 13.09 8.54
N LEU A 100 -13.62 13.55 7.30
CA LEU A 100 -12.71 13.23 6.19
C LEU A 100 -11.30 13.81 6.41
N HIS A 101 -11.16 14.85 7.23
CA HIS A 101 -9.86 15.39 7.61
C HIS A 101 -9.02 14.36 8.39
N LEU A 102 -9.65 13.56 9.25
CA LEU A 102 -8.97 12.52 10.02
C LEU A 102 -8.29 11.49 9.11
N ILE A 103 -8.94 11.11 8.00
CA ILE A 103 -8.33 10.21 7.01
C ILE A 103 -7.11 10.88 6.36
N LYS A 104 -7.21 12.18 6.04
CA LYS A 104 -6.11 12.93 5.39
C LYS A 104 -4.90 13.05 6.31
N GLU A 105 -5.10 13.32 7.60
CA GLU A 105 -4.02 13.36 8.60
C GLU A 105 -3.38 11.98 8.77
N ALA A 106 -4.19 10.93 8.93
CA ALA A 106 -3.69 9.56 9.08
C ALA A 106 -2.89 9.10 7.84
N LEU A 107 -3.32 9.49 6.63
CA LEU A 107 -2.58 9.24 5.38
C LEU A 107 -1.23 9.97 5.34
N GLU A 108 -1.13 11.17 5.90
CA GLU A 108 0.15 11.90 5.96
C GLU A 108 1.12 11.23 6.94
N GLU A 109 0.64 10.80 8.11
CA GLU A 109 1.44 10.00 9.05
C GLU A 109 1.88 8.67 8.41
N TYR A 110 0.98 8.00 7.69
CA TYR A 110 1.31 6.81 6.92
C TYR A 110 2.39 7.08 5.87
N ARG A 111 2.31 8.23 5.16
CA ARG A 111 3.29 8.62 4.15
C ARG A 111 4.70 8.74 4.74
N LEU A 112 4.83 9.27 5.96
CA LEU A 112 6.12 9.37 6.64
C LEU A 112 6.71 7.98 6.93
N LEU A 113 5.89 7.07 7.48
CA LEU A 113 6.29 5.68 7.73
C LEU A 113 6.65 4.95 6.43
N PHE A 114 5.89 5.20 5.36
CA PHE A 114 6.09 4.59 4.04
C PHE A 114 7.45 4.98 3.46
N VAL A 115 7.85 6.25 3.58
CA VAL A 115 9.15 6.72 3.09
C VAL A 115 10.29 6.04 3.82
N GLU A 116 10.21 5.88 5.15
CA GLU A 116 11.24 5.16 5.90
C GLU A 116 11.29 3.68 5.55
N TRP A 117 10.13 3.06 5.30
CA TRP A 117 10.04 1.67 4.87
C TRP A 117 10.66 1.42 3.49
N VAL A 118 10.39 2.27 2.49
CA VAL A 118 10.96 2.10 1.14
C VAL A 118 12.49 2.22 1.14
N LYS A 119 13.07 3.01 2.05
CA LYS A 119 14.53 3.14 2.19
C LYS A 119 15.21 1.83 2.61
N THR A 120 14.48 0.86 3.15
CA THR A 120 15.04 -0.43 3.57
C THR A 120 15.17 -1.43 2.42
N PHE A 121 14.72 -1.09 1.21
CA PHE A 121 14.71 -2.03 0.09
C PHE A 121 16.10 -2.14 -0.52
N ASP A 122 16.65 -3.36 -0.54
CA ASP A 122 17.90 -3.65 -1.25
C ASP A 122 17.63 -3.88 -2.73
N ALA A 123 18.08 -2.96 -3.58
CA ALA A 123 17.94 -3.06 -5.03
C ALA A 123 18.63 -4.32 -5.58
N TRP A 124 19.70 -4.82 -4.96
CA TRP A 124 20.46 -5.94 -5.50
C TRP A 124 19.92 -7.32 -5.07
N ASN A 125 18.87 -7.36 -4.26
CA ASN A 125 18.11 -8.58 -3.97
C ASN A 125 16.84 -8.63 -4.85
N TYR A 126 16.95 -9.05 -6.11
CA TYR A 126 15.89 -8.93 -7.12
C TYR A 126 15.73 -10.20 -7.96
N ALA A 127 14.55 -10.39 -8.53
CA ALA A 127 14.36 -11.13 -9.78
C ALA A 127 14.30 -10.13 -10.94
N VAL A 128 14.71 -10.54 -12.14
CA VAL A 128 14.65 -9.66 -13.32
C VAL A 128 13.20 -9.37 -13.65
N ASP A 129 12.79 -8.13 -13.47
CA ASP A 129 11.51 -7.61 -13.90
C ASP A 129 11.48 -7.51 -15.42
N ARG A 130 10.65 -8.36 -16.04
CA ARG A 130 10.48 -8.42 -17.50
C ARG A 130 9.73 -7.21 -18.06
N TRP A 131 9.10 -6.39 -17.22
CA TRP A 131 8.52 -5.09 -17.61
C TRP A 131 9.53 -3.95 -17.49
N GLY A 132 10.68 -4.18 -16.83
CA GLY A 132 11.78 -3.23 -16.70
C GLY A 132 11.52 -2.04 -15.78
N LEU A 133 10.44 -2.06 -14.99
CA LEU A 133 10.06 -0.97 -14.10
C LEU A 133 10.86 -0.98 -12.80
N PHE A 134 11.21 -2.17 -12.32
CA PHE A 134 11.83 -2.37 -11.01
C PHE A 134 13.18 -3.09 -11.07
N ASN A 135 13.87 -3.02 -12.21
CA ASN A 135 15.23 -3.54 -12.33
C ASN A 135 16.26 -2.60 -11.70
N PRO A 136 17.34 -3.13 -11.10
CA PRO A 136 18.46 -2.32 -10.64
C PRO A 136 19.17 -1.59 -11.78
N PRO A 137 19.94 -0.51 -11.48
CA PRO A 137 20.71 0.19 -12.48
C PRO A 137 21.65 -0.75 -13.25
N GLY A 138 21.47 -0.81 -14.57
CA GLY A 138 22.29 -1.64 -15.46
C GLY A 138 21.69 -3.00 -15.83
N VAL A 139 20.62 -3.44 -15.17
CA VAL A 139 19.92 -4.71 -15.49
C VAL A 139 18.83 -4.45 -16.52
N GLN A 140 18.86 -5.21 -17.62
CA GLN A 140 17.86 -5.16 -18.69
C GLN A 140 16.78 -6.23 -18.52
N PRO A 141 15.54 -6.00 -19.04
CA PRO A 141 14.46 -6.98 -18.94
C PRO A 141 14.73 -8.34 -19.60
N ASP A 142 15.69 -8.40 -20.51
CA ASP A 142 16.13 -9.60 -21.23
C ASP A 142 17.37 -10.27 -20.64
N ASP A 143 17.97 -9.69 -19.60
CA ASP A 143 19.08 -10.33 -18.88
C ASP A 143 18.63 -11.63 -18.21
N PRO A 144 19.50 -12.65 -18.09
CA PRO A 144 19.20 -13.84 -17.30
C PRO A 144 18.97 -13.43 -15.83
N ASP A 145 18.08 -14.15 -15.14
CA ASP A 145 17.93 -13.96 -13.69
C ASP A 145 19.28 -14.17 -13.00
N PRO A 146 19.65 -13.34 -11.99
CA PRO A 146 20.83 -13.61 -11.19
C PRO A 146 20.71 -15.04 -10.66
N GLU A 147 21.72 -15.87 -10.90
CA GLU A 147 21.68 -17.25 -10.44
C GLU A 147 21.36 -17.24 -8.94
N ARG A 148 20.20 -17.80 -8.54
CA ARG A 148 20.00 -18.18 -7.14
C ARG A 148 21.18 -19.08 -6.83
N GLY A 149 22.06 -18.65 -5.93
CA GLY A 149 23.28 -19.38 -5.55
C GLY A 149 22.99 -20.79 -5.07
N LEU A 150 22.70 -21.69 -6.01
CA LEU A 150 22.83 -23.12 -5.90
C LEU A 150 24.25 -23.46 -6.36
N ASP A 151 25.22 -22.91 -5.63
CA ASP A 151 26.46 -23.66 -5.45
C ASP A 151 26.05 -24.96 -4.75
N GLY A 152 26.24 -26.06 -5.46
CA GLY A 152 25.56 -27.33 -5.24
C GLY A 152 25.95 -28.13 -4.00
N PHE A 153 25.20 -29.22 -3.82
CA PHE A 153 25.43 -30.37 -2.94
C PHE A 153 25.47 -30.12 -1.43
#